data_AF-A0A2S7WL18-F1
#
_entry.id   AF-A0A2S7WL18-F1
#
_cell.length_a   1.000
_cell.length_b   1.000
_cell.length_c   1.000
_cell.angle_alpha   90.00
_cell.angle_beta   90.00
_cell.angle_gamma   90.00
#
_symmetry.space_group_name_H-M   'P 1'
#
loop_
_entity.id
_entity.type
_entity.pdbx_description
1 polymer ?
#
loop_
_entity_poly.entity_id
_entity_poly.type
_entity_poly.pdbx_seq_one_letter_code
_entity_poly.pdbx_strand_id
1 'polypeptide(L)'
;MINAIEKNLHRGIKLLNTIADKEYSDVTIPPYFSSIGCHTRHILDMFSCVFKGLENGNIDFTNRERNECVELKCKEGIAYFESILDKLRELSSDDLTSQILITDDLGLGKETATTTLGAILMQTNSHTIHHYASIGYIIQQLDIELPNADFGFNPTTPKKVSNY
;
A
#
# COMPACT_ATOMS: atom_id res chain seq x y z
N MET A 1 -6.22 2.10 -15.24
CA MET A 1 -5.31 2.33 -14.10
C MET A 1 -6.03 2.04 -12.78
N ILE A 2 -7.09 2.81 -12.45
CA ILE A 2 -7.87 2.67 -11.21
C ILE A 2 -8.26 1.23 -10.88
N ASN A 3 -8.85 0.48 -11.82
CA ASN A 3 -9.23 -0.93 -11.59
C ASN A 3 -8.07 -1.82 -11.11
N ALA A 4 -6.83 -1.56 -11.55
CA ALA A 4 -5.66 -2.32 -11.12
C ALA A 4 -5.27 -1.97 -9.67
N ILE A 5 -5.38 -0.69 -9.31
CA ILE A 5 -5.16 -0.18 -7.95
C ILE A 5 -6.20 -0.77 -7.01
N GLU A 6 -7.50 -0.66 -7.35
CA GLU A 6 -8.59 -1.23 -6.54
C GLU A 6 -8.41 -2.73 -6.31
N LYS A 7 -8.05 -3.48 -7.36
CA LYS A 7 -7.78 -4.92 -7.25
C LYS A 7 -6.64 -5.21 -6.27
N ASN A 8 -5.59 -4.38 -6.23
CA ASN A 8 -4.51 -4.52 -5.27
C ASN A 8 -4.94 -4.14 -3.85
N LEU A 9 -5.70 -3.07 -3.65
CA LEU A 9 -6.20 -2.71 -2.31
C LEU A 9 -7.15 -3.77 -1.74
N HIS A 10 -8.04 -4.33 -2.57
CA HIS A 10 -8.90 -5.45 -2.17
C HIS A 10 -8.12 -6.72 -1.82
N ARG A 11 -6.90 -6.93 -2.36
CA ARG A 11 -6.04 -8.02 -1.88
C ARG A 11 -5.62 -7.79 -0.43
N GLY A 12 -5.26 -6.57 -0.07
CA GLY A 12 -4.94 -6.18 1.32
C GLY A 12 -6.12 -6.42 2.25
N ILE A 13 -7.32 -5.95 1.88
CA ILE A 13 -8.55 -6.22 2.65
C ILE A 13 -8.78 -7.73 2.83
N LYS A 14 -8.62 -8.54 1.79
CA LYS A 14 -8.79 -10.00 1.87
C LYS A 14 -7.81 -10.63 2.87
N LEU A 15 -6.55 -10.20 2.86
CA LEU A 15 -5.56 -10.66 3.84
C LEU A 15 -5.98 -10.30 5.26
N LEU A 16 -6.32 -9.03 5.52
CA LEU A 16 -6.66 -8.56 6.86
C LEU A 16 -7.92 -9.22 7.43
N ASN A 17 -8.80 -9.74 6.59
CA ASN A 17 -9.96 -10.53 7.02
C ASN A 17 -9.63 -11.98 7.42
N THR A 18 -8.40 -12.44 7.18
CA THR A 18 -8.00 -13.85 7.41
C THR A 18 -7.02 -14.02 8.56
N ILE A 19 -6.49 -12.93 9.12
CA ILE A 19 -5.50 -12.94 10.18
C ILE A 19 -6.02 -12.22 11.42
N ALA A 20 -5.53 -12.61 12.59
CA ALA A 20 -5.84 -11.94 13.85
C ALA A 20 -4.95 -10.70 14.06
N ASP A 21 -5.41 -9.75 14.90
CA ASP A 21 -4.63 -8.57 15.30
C ASP A 21 -3.22 -8.96 15.79
N LYS A 22 -3.09 -10.09 16.50
CA LYS A 22 -1.80 -10.58 17.02
C LYS A 22 -0.80 -10.88 15.90
N GLU A 23 -1.24 -11.53 14.83
CA GLU A 23 -0.41 -11.86 13.66
C GLU A 23 -0.12 -10.61 12.85
N TYR A 24 -1.14 -9.76 12.68
CA TYR A 24 -1.05 -8.49 11.96
C TYR A 24 0.00 -7.55 12.58
N SER A 25 0.03 -7.46 13.92
CA SER A 25 0.96 -6.61 14.66
C SER A 25 2.25 -7.33 15.09
N ASP A 26 2.54 -8.53 14.60
CA ASP A 26 3.72 -9.28 15.01
C ASP A 26 5.01 -8.63 14.47
N VAL A 27 5.92 -8.29 15.38
CA VAL A 27 7.21 -7.62 15.10
C VAL A 27 8.40 -8.54 15.36
N THR A 28 8.21 -9.85 15.43
CA THR A 28 9.27 -10.81 15.80
C THR A 28 10.16 -11.20 14.62
N ILE A 29 9.73 -10.92 13.39
CA ILE A 29 10.45 -11.36 12.18
C ILE A 29 11.65 -10.45 11.88
N PRO A 30 12.89 -10.99 11.89
CA PRO A 30 14.09 -10.25 11.50
C PRO A 30 14.16 -10.00 9.98
N PRO A 31 15.02 -9.09 9.51
CA PRO A 31 15.95 -8.26 10.27
C PRO A 31 15.38 -6.91 10.73
N TYR A 32 14.22 -6.52 10.22
CA TYR A 32 13.68 -5.17 10.41
C TYR A 32 12.64 -5.08 11.53
N PHE A 33 12.10 -6.21 12.00
CA PHE A 33 11.10 -6.26 13.06
C PHE A 33 9.87 -5.39 12.74
N SER A 34 9.52 -5.29 11.45
CA SER A 34 8.32 -4.62 10.95
C SER A 34 7.20 -5.64 10.76
N SER A 35 5.99 -5.29 11.20
CA SER A 35 4.82 -6.16 11.09
C SER A 35 4.07 -6.02 9.77
N ILE A 36 3.12 -6.94 9.52
CA ILE A 36 2.15 -6.81 8.43
C ILE A 36 1.41 -5.47 8.54
N GLY A 37 1.08 -5.06 9.75
CA GLY A 37 0.45 -3.80 10.06
C GLY A 37 1.32 -2.58 9.77
N CYS A 38 2.62 -2.63 10.08
CA CYS A 38 3.55 -1.54 9.74
C CYS A 38 3.54 -1.27 8.21
N HIS A 39 3.63 -2.34 7.41
CA HIS A 39 3.61 -2.25 5.95
C HIS A 39 2.26 -1.79 5.42
N THR A 40 1.17 -2.34 5.94
CA THR A 40 -0.20 -1.98 5.54
C THR A 40 -0.48 -0.51 5.81
N ARG A 41 -0.17 -0.03 7.01
CA ARG A 41 -0.29 1.37 7.41
C ARG A 41 0.58 2.26 6.54
N HIS A 42 1.80 1.85 6.20
CA HIS A 42 2.66 2.60 5.30
C HIS A 42 2.08 2.75 3.89
N ILE A 43 1.51 1.68 3.31
CA ILE A 43 0.82 1.73 2.02
C ILE A 43 -0.32 2.75 2.07
N LEU A 44 -1.16 2.66 3.09
CA LEU A 44 -2.33 3.53 3.27
C LEU A 44 -1.94 4.99 3.47
N ASP A 45 -0.89 5.26 4.24
CA ASP A 45 -0.32 6.60 4.42
C ASP A 45 0.06 7.22 3.07
N MET A 46 0.63 6.46 2.13
CA MET A 46 1.01 6.98 0.81
C MET A 46 -0.22 7.41 -0.01
N PHE A 47 -1.28 6.61 -0.01
CA PHE A 47 -2.55 7.01 -0.66
C PHE A 47 -3.18 8.22 0.06
N SER A 48 -3.13 8.26 1.38
CA SER A 48 -3.63 9.39 2.16
C SER A 48 -2.93 10.70 1.79
N CYS A 49 -1.59 10.68 1.66
CA CYS A 49 -0.83 11.83 1.16
C CYS A 49 -1.32 12.29 -0.23
N VAL A 50 -1.59 11.35 -1.15
CA VAL A 50 -2.14 11.69 -2.48
C VAL A 50 -3.46 12.46 -2.35
N PHE A 51 -4.41 11.94 -1.59
CA PHE A 51 -5.73 12.57 -1.47
C PHE A 51 -5.72 13.88 -0.68
N LYS A 52 -4.83 14.03 0.31
CA LYS A 52 -4.65 15.30 1.03
C LYS A 52 -4.09 16.40 0.13
N GLY A 53 -3.20 16.03 -0.78
CA GLY A 53 -2.55 16.98 -1.68
C GLY A 53 -3.33 17.30 -2.95
N LEU A 54 -4.39 16.53 -3.23
CA LEU A 54 -5.12 16.60 -4.49
C LEU A 54 -5.77 17.97 -4.72
N GLU A 55 -6.47 18.51 -3.73
CA GLU A 55 -7.21 19.78 -3.84
C GLU A 55 -6.29 20.97 -4.16
N ASN A 56 -5.09 20.97 -3.59
CA ASN A 56 -4.13 22.07 -3.75
C ASN A 56 -3.04 21.80 -4.81
N GLY A 57 -3.12 20.65 -5.50
CA GLY A 57 -2.12 20.25 -6.49
C GLY A 57 -0.71 20.05 -5.92
N ASN A 58 -0.59 19.75 -4.63
CA ASN A 58 0.69 19.56 -3.93
C ASN A 58 0.62 18.37 -2.97
N ILE A 59 1.26 17.27 -3.35
CA ILE A 59 1.31 16.02 -2.60
C ILE A 59 2.66 15.95 -1.88
N ASP A 60 2.64 15.74 -0.56
CA ASP A 60 3.86 15.56 0.26
C ASP A 60 3.84 14.16 0.90
N PHE A 61 4.68 13.24 0.40
CA PHE A 61 4.83 11.88 0.92
C PHE A 61 5.51 11.80 2.28
N THR A 62 6.06 12.92 2.78
CA THR A 62 6.57 13.00 4.15
C THR A 62 5.45 13.26 5.17
N ASN A 63 4.30 13.78 4.73
CA ASN A 63 3.16 14.15 5.58
C ASN A 63 2.24 12.96 5.93
N ARG A 64 2.85 11.86 6.37
CA ARG A 64 2.16 10.60 6.73
C ARG A 64 1.50 10.70 8.09
N GLU A 65 0.33 10.08 8.25
CA GLU A 65 -0.41 10.11 9.52
C GLU A 65 0.21 9.21 10.58
N ARG A 66 0.79 8.08 10.17
CA ARG A 66 1.43 7.12 11.09
C ARG A 66 0.48 6.68 12.22
N ASN A 67 -0.80 6.52 11.91
CA ASN A 67 -1.81 6.15 12.89
C ASN A 67 -1.55 4.73 13.42
N GLU A 68 -1.17 4.65 14.70
CA GLU A 68 -0.82 3.39 15.36
C GLU A 68 -2.00 2.41 15.42
N CYS A 69 -3.25 2.90 15.51
CA CYS A 69 -4.42 2.00 15.52
C CYS A 69 -4.54 1.21 14.21
N VAL A 70 -4.22 1.84 13.08
CA VAL A 70 -4.22 1.20 11.75
C VAL A 70 -3.16 0.10 11.67
N GLU A 71 -2.03 0.29 12.36
CA GLU A 71 -0.94 -0.67 12.42
C GLU A 71 -1.20 -1.84 13.36
N LEU A 72 -2.01 -1.63 14.41
CA LEU A 72 -2.26 -2.65 15.43
C LEU A 72 -3.56 -3.43 15.23
N LYS A 73 -4.50 -2.91 14.44
CA LYS A 73 -5.87 -3.45 14.32
C LYS A 73 -6.26 -3.72 12.88
N CYS A 74 -6.57 -4.99 12.56
CA CYS A 74 -7.03 -5.39 11.23
C CYS A 74 -8.27 -4.57 10.79
N LYS A 75 -9.21 -4.35 11.72
CA LYS A 75 -10.44 -3.60 11.45
C LYS A 75 -10.17 -2.17 11.02
N GLU A 76 -9.22 -1.49 11.68
CA GLU A 76 -8.85 -0.11 11.37
C GLU A 76 -8.12 -0.04 10.02
N GLY A 77 -7.24 -1.01 9.73
CA GLY A 77 -6.62 -1.16 8.42
C GLY A 77 -7.64 -1.35 7.28
N ILE A 78 -8.63 -2.22 7.48
CA ILE A 78 -9.72 -2.45 6.51
C ILE A 78 -10.53 -1.17 6.30
N ALA A 79 -10.94 -0.49 7.36
CA ALA A 79 -11.69 0.77 7.25
C ALA A 79 -10.92 1.82 6.46
N TYR A 80 -9.60 1.91 6.66
CA TYR A 80 -8.75 2.81 5.89
C TYR A 80 -8.69 2.40 4.41
N PHE A 81 -8.49 1.12 4.08
CA PHE A 81 -8.54 0.65 2.70
C PHE A 81 -9.85 1.03 2.00
N GLU A 82 -11.00 0.82 2.64
CA GLU A 82 -12.31 1.18 2.08
C GLU A 82 -12.40 2.70 1.85
N SER A 83 -11.93 3.53 2.79
CA SER A 83 -11.92 4.99 2.59
C SER A 83 -11.05 5.45 1.41
N ILE A 84 -9.95 4.73 1.14
CA ILE A 84 -9.08 4.99 -0.02
C ILE A 84 -9.76 4.54 -1.30
N LEU A 85 -10.45 3.39 -1.29
CA LEU A 85 -11.21 2.89 -2.43
C LEU A 85 -12.34 3.85 -2.81
N ASP A 86 -13.07 4.38 -1.84
CA ASP A 86 -14.15 5.35 -2.11
C ASP A 86 -13.61 6.61 -2.79
N LYS A 87 -12.50 7.17 -2.28
CA LYS A 87 -11.84 8.33 -2.92
C LYS A 87 -11.29 8.01 -4.32
N LEU A 88 -10.78 6.79 -4.55
CA LEU A 88 -10.30 6.38 -5.87
C LEU A 88 -11.43 6.35 -6.91
N ARG A 89 -12.65 6.00 -6.50
CA ARG A 89 -13.83 5.90 -7.38
C ARG A 89 -14.38 7.27 -7.79
N GLU A 90 -14.06 8.31 -7.02
CA GLU A 90 -14.44 9.69 -7.32
C GLU A 90 -13.55 10.34 -8.39
N LEU A 91 -12.37 9.76 -8.69
CA LEU A 91 -11.45 10.29 -9.68
C LEU A 91 -11.98 10.11 -11.10
N SER A 92 -11.99 11.21 -11.86
CA SER A 92 -12.27 11.23 -13.28
C SER A 92 -11.01 10.95 -14.11
N SER A 93 -11.18 10.73 -15.41
CA SER A 93 -10.03 10.59 -16.32
C SER A 93 -9.24 11.89 -16.47
N ASP A 94 -9.90 13.04 -16.33
CA ASP A 94 -9.26 14.36 -16.44
C ASP A 94 -8.35 14.62 -15.24
N ASP A 95 -8.78 14.21 -14.03
CA ASP A 95 -7.96 14.33 -12.81
C ASP A 95 -6.62 13.61 -12.95
N LEU A 96 -6.59 12.47 -13.64
CA LEU A 96 -5.36 11.70 -13.86
C LEU A 96 -4.30 12.46 -14.68
N THR A 97 -4.73 13.42 -15.49
CA THR A 97 -3.87 14.25 -16.33
C THR A 97 -3.45 15.55 -15.65
N SER A 98 -4.06 15.89 -14.52
CA SER A 98 -3.73 17.11 -13.77
C SER A 98 -2.26 17.12 -13.37
N GLN A 99 -1.63 18.28 -13.58
CA GLN A 99 -0.26 18.51 -13.15
C GLN A 99 -0.23 18.75 -11.64
N ILE A 100 0.69 18.08 -10.96
CA ILE A 100 0.83 18.07 -9.50
C ILE A 100 2.30 18.29 -9.13
N LEU A 101 2.55 18.96 -8.02
CA LEU A 101 3.85 18.95 -7.34
C LEU A 101 3.91 17.77 -6.38
N ILE A 102 4.98 16.99 -6.45
CA ILE A 102 5.26 15.89 -5.52
C ILE A 102 6.50 16.22 -4.72
N THR A 103 6.39 16.14 -3.38
CA THR A 103 7.50 16.24 -2.45
C THR A 103 7.72 14.90 -1.76
N ASP A 104 8.97 14.46 -1.70
CA ASP A 104 9.38 13.28 -0.93
C ASP A 104 10.74 13.52 -0.27
N ASP A 105 11.04 12.77 0.78
CA ASP A 105 12.36 12.75 1.41
C ASP A 105 13.15 11.55 0.90
N LEU A 106 14.15 11.82 0.07
CA LEU A 106 14.98 10.77 -0.56
C LEU A 106 16.12 10.30 0.35
N GLY A 107 16.08 10.65 1.64
CA GLY A 107 17.07 10.26 2.66
C GLY A 107 18.18 11.28 2.89
N LEU A 108 18.24 12.35 2.10
CA LEU A 108 19.16 13.48 2.26
C LEU A 108 18.44 14.83 2.29
N GLY A 109 17.13 14.81 2.53
CA GLY A 109 16.27 16.00 2.52
C GLY A 109 15.11 15.88 1.54
N LYS A 110 14.20 16.86 1.64
CA LYS A 110 13.01 16.95 0.80
C LYS A 110 13.37 17.44 -0.60
N GLU A 111 12.95 16.70 -1.61
CA GLU A 111 13.01 17.08 -3.02
C GLU A 111 11.59 17.27 -3.56
N THR A 112 11.42 18.22 -4.49
CA THR A 112 10.12 18.49 -5.12
C THR A 112 10.23 18.43 -6.63
N ALA A 113 9.30 17.73 -7.28
CA ALA A 113 9.24 17.60 -8.72
C ALA A 113 7.81 17.83 -9.24
N THR A 114 7.70 18.22 -10.50
CA THR A 114 6.42 18.33 -11.22
C THR A 114 6.11 17.02 -11.94
N THR A 115 4.89 16.53 -11.82
CA THR A 115 4.41 15.28 -12.44
C THR A 115 2.90 15.34 -12.69
N THR A 116 2.26 14.22 -13.01
CA THR A 116 0.79 14.08 -13.10
C THR A 116 0.22 13.21 -11.99
N LEU A 117 -1.05 13.39 -11.64
CA LEU A 117 -1.73 12.52 -10.67
C LEU A 117 -1.68 11.04 -11.09
N GLY A 118 -1.89 10.74 -12.37
CA GLY A 118 -1.82 9.38 -12.89
C GLY A 118 -0.44 8.74 -12.67
N ALA A 119 0.65 9.51 -12.86
CA ALA A 119 2.01 9.02 -12.61
C ALA A 119 2.24 8.74 -11.11
N ILE A 120 1.73 9.60 -10.23
CA ILE A 120 1.80 9.40 -8.78
C ILE A 120 1.04 8.14 -8.37
N LEU A 121 -0.19 7.95 -8.86
CA LEU A 121 -0.98 6.75 -8.57
C LEU A 121 -0.32 5.46 -9.08
N MET A 122 0.36 5.51 -10.24
CA MET A 122 1.18 4.39 -10.71
C MET A 122 2.33 4.07 -9.75
N GLN A 123 3.04 5.09 -9.27
CA GLN A 123 4.12 4.94 -8.30
C GLN A 123 3.61 4.36 -6.97
N THR A 124 2.53 4.92 -6.41
CA THR A 124 1.90 4.45 -5.18
C THR A 124 1.44 2.99 -5.30
N ASN A 125 0.88 2.60 -6.44
CA ASN A 125 0.49 1.21 -6.68
C ASN A 125 1.71 0.28 -6.87
N SER A 126 2.78 0.73 -7.52
CA SER A 126 4.04 -0.03 -7.62
C SER A 126 4.64 -0.25 -6.22
N HIS A 127 4.64 0.78 -5.39
CA HIS A 127 5.08 0.73 -4.00
C HIS A 127 4.21 -0.21 -3.14
N THR A 128 2.90 -0.24 -3.39
CA THR A 128 1.98 -1.20 -2.78
C THR A 128 2.35 -2.64 -3.11
N ILE A 129 2.62 -2.94 -4.39
CA ILE A 129 3.05 -4.27 -4.83
C ILE A 129 4.38 -4.66 -4.18
N HIS A 130 5.32 -3.72 -4.08
CA HIS A 130 6.59 -3.91 -3.38
C HIS A 130 6.36 -4.34 -1.91
N HIS A 131 5.53 -3.61 -1.17
CA HIS A 131 5.24 -3.97 0.22
C HIS A 131 4.44 -5.26 0.38
N TYR A 132 3.59 -5.61 -0.57
CA TYR A 132 2.94 -6.93 -0.55
C TYR A 132 3.96 -8.07 -0.64
N ALA A 133 5.09 -7.90 -1.32
CA ALA A 133 6.17 -8.90 -1.29
C ALA A 133 6.79 -9.03 0.10
N SER A 134 7.05 -7.90 0.80
CA SER A 134 7.52 -7.92 2.19
C SER A 134 6.53 -8.58 3.14
N ILE A 135 5.23 -8.27 2.99
CA ILE A 135 4.16 -8.92 3.76
C ILE A 135 4.11 -10.42 3.46
N GLY A 136 4.23 -10.83 2.19
CA GLY A 136 4.30 -12.24 1.82
C GLY A 136 5.48 -12.98 2.47
N TYR A 137 6.63 -12.33 2.60
CA TYR A 137 7.76 -12.86 3.35
C TYR A 137 7.44 -13.05 4.84
N ILE A 138 6.83 -12.04 5.50
CA ILE A 138 6.46 -12.11 6.91
C ILE A 138 5.47 -13.25 7.16
N ILE A 139 4.43 -13.35 6.33
CA ILE A 139 3.43 -14.42 6.39
C ILE A 139 4.09 -15.80 6.33
N GLN A 140 5.04 -15.99 5.40
CA GLN A 140 5.77 -17.24 5.27
C GLN A 140 6.65 -17.55 6.50
N GLN A 141 7.23 -16.54 7.14
CA GLN A 141 8.05 -16.72 8.35
C GLN A 141 7.22 -17.01 9.60
N LEU A 142 6.00 -16.47 9.67
CA LEU A 142 5.05 -16.70 10.77
C LEU A 142 4.21 -17.98 10.60
N ASP A 143 4.40 -18.72 9.51
CA ASP A 143 3.63 -19.92 9.16
C ASP A 143 2.10 -19.66 9.10
N ILE A 144 1.72 -18.47 8.60
CA ILE A 144 0.32 -18.07 8.45
C ILE A 144 -0.23 -18.64 7.13
N GLU A 145 -1.38 -19.32 7.19
CA GLU A 145 -2.06 -19.79 6.00
C GLU A 145 -2.59 -18.63 5.14
N LEU A 146 -2.20 -18.60 3.87
CA LEU A 146 -2.65 -17.57 2.95
C LEU A 146 -4.06 -17.87 2.42
N PRO A 147 -4.94 -16.86 2.33
CA PRO A 147 -6.22 -17.00 1.62
C PRO A 147 -6.05 -17.16 0.11
N ASN A 148 -4.86 -16.84 -0.43
CA ASN A 148 -4.56 -16.95 -1.84
C ASN A 148 -3.06 -17.21 -2.05
N ALA A 149 -2.72 -18.31 -2.73
CA ALA A 149 -1.34 -18.74 -2.94
C ALA A 149 -0.46 -17.72 -3.67
N ASP A 150 -1.08 -16.75 -4.36
CA ASP A 150 -0.38 -15.71 -5.14
C ASP A 150 -0.21 -14.38 -4.37
N PHE A 151 -0.60 -14.26 -3.10
CA PHE A 151 -0.42 -13.02 -2.33
C PHE A 151 1.09 -12.71 -2.16
N GLY A 152 1.47 -11.46 -2.42
CA GLY A 152 2.88 -11.03 -2.38
C GLY A 152 3.69 -11.32 -3.65
N PHE A 153 3.13 -12.04 -4.62
CA PHE A 153 3.72 -12.16 -5.95
C PHE A 153 3.19 -11.06 -6.88
N ASN A 154 4.10 -10.43 -7.63
CA ASN A 154 3.68 -9.57 -8.74
C ASN A 154 3.08 -10.47 -9.83
N PRO A 155 1.87 -10.16 -10.36
CA PRO A 155 1.24 -10.96 -11.42
C PRO A 155 2.10 -11.15 -12.68
N THR A 156 3.09 -10.27 -12.91
CA THR A 156 4.03 -10.37 -14.04
C THR A 156 5.31 -11.14 -13.69
N THR A 157 5.50 -11.56 -12.44
CA THR A 157 6.62 -12.42 -12.06
C THR A 157 6.46 -13.78 -12.73
N PRO A 158 7.46 -14.28 -13.49
CA PRO A 158 7.39 -15.60 -14.09
C PRO A 158 7.22 -16.67 -13.00
N LYS A 159 6.12 -17.43 -13.05
CA LYS A 159 5.98 -18.62 -12.20
C LYS A 159 6.94 -19.68 -12.72
N LYS A 160 7.85 -20.18 -11.87
CA LYS A 160 8.60 -21.39 -12.20
C LYS A 160 7.59 -22.53 -12.27
N VAL A 161 7.31 -23.01 -13.48
CA VAL A 161 6.54 -24.24 -13.67
C VAL A 161 7.46 -25.38 -13.26
N SER A 162 7.22 -25.97 -12.10
CA SER A 162 7.90 -27.19 -11.68
C SER A 162 7.38 -28.31 -12.59
N ASN A 163 8.15 -28.68 -13.61
CA ASN A 163 7.90 -29.91 -14.35
C ASN A 163 8.33 -31.08 -13.46
N TYR A 164 7.35 -31.73 -12.83
CA TYR A 164 7.50 -33.06 -12.26
C TYR A 164 6.76 -34.06 -13.15
#